data_AF-A0A7V7KB82-F1
#
_entry.id   AF-A0A7V7KB82-F1
#
_cell.length_a   1.000
_cell.length_b   1.000
_cell.length_c   1.000
_cell.angle_alpha   90.00
_cell.angle_beta   90.00
_cell.angle_gamma   90.00
#
_symmetry.space_group_name_H-M   'P 1'
#
loop_
_entity.id
_entity.type
_entity.pdbx_description
1 polymer ?
#
loop_
_entity_poly.entity_id
_entity_poly.type
_entity_poly.pdbx_seq_one_letter_code
_entity_poly.pdbx_strand_id
1 'polypeptide(L)'
;MKRLLVLLILLVLFTLLVTVLMVFAGGSVSSATPAPSVDRGALFWNSTKDSNNADMFQEYPRQHPNGGFAGLARLKIKKLKAARQLAVAEPPKQAAPKAAVGVYPQGFKPGTTFKDCPECPEMVVIPAGSFRMGGVSGGGGSDEKPVHTVRVPKPFAAGKFEVARGEFAAFVNATGHGSGDGCYVYNGSEWSQDGSKNWRDHGYSQTGRDPVACVN
;
A
#
# COMPACT_ATOMS: atom_id res chain seq x y z
N MET A 1 21.45 49.44 -77.36
CA MET A 1 22.44 48.39 -76.98
C MET A 1 22.77 48.36 -75.48
N LYS A 2 22.97 49.48 -74.78
CA LYS A 2 23.31 49.49 -73.34
C LYS A 2 22.20 48.95 -72.39
N ARG A 3 20.91 49.09 -72.73
CA ARG A 3 19.80 48.57 -71.90
C ARG A 3 19.60 47.04 -71.99
N LEU A 4 19.99 46.43 -73.10
CA LEU A 4 19.91 44.97 -73.29
C LEU A 4 21.04 44.25 -72.55
N LEU A 5 22.22 44.87 -72.48
CA LEU A 5 23.38 44.35 -71.75
C LEU A 5 23.18 44.38 -70.23
N VAL A 6 22.53 45.42 -69.68
CA VAL A 6 22.23 45.53 -68.24
C VAL A 6 21.17 44.50 -67.81
N LEU A 7 20.18 44.20 -68.66
CA LEU A 7 19.17 43.18 -68.38
C LEU A 7 19.77 41.76 -68.41
N LEU A 8 20.69 41.49 -69.33
CA LEU A 8 21.43 40.22 -69.39
C LEU A 8 22.36 40.03 -68.19
N ILE A 9 23.04 41.08 -67.73
CA ILE A 9 23.90 41.00 -66.53
C ILE A 9 23.07 40.80 -65.27
N LEU A 10 21.91 41.46 -65.14
CA LEU A 10 20.98 41.25 -64.02
C LEU A 10 20.35 39.84 -64.04
N LEU A 11 20.00 39.31 -65.22
CA LEU A 11 19.53 37.93 -65.37
C LEU A 11 20.61 36.91 -65.00
N VAL A 12 21.87 37.12 -65.43
CA VAL A 12 22.99 36.23 -65.09
C VAL A 12 23.32 36.30 -63.59
N LEU A 13 23.33 37.48 -62.97
CA LEU A 13 23.52 37.63 -61.52
C LEU A 13 22.36 37.03 -60.71
N PHE A 14 21.12 37.15 -61.18
CA PHE A 14 19.97 36.55 -60.51
C PHE A 14 20.01 35.02 -60.62
N THR A 15 20.41 34.47 -61.77
CA THR A 15 20.62 33.02 -61.90
C THR A 15 21.77 32.51 -61.05
N LEU A 16 22.88 33.26 -60.94
CA LEU A 16 24.01 32.87 -60.08
C LEU A 16 23.63 32.91 -58.58
N LEU A 17 22.86 33.92 -58.15
CA LEU A 17 22.41 34.06 -56.77
C LEU A 17 21.43 32.93 -56.36
N VAL A 18 20.53 32.52 -57.26
CA VAL A 18 19.60 31.40 -57.02
C VAL A 18 20.34 30.06 -56.99
N THR A 19 21.38 29.86 -57.80
CA THR A 19 22.19 28.62 -57.75
C THR A 19 23.06 28.51 -56.51
N VAL A 20 23.60 29.61 -55.97
CA VAL A 20 24.42 29.57 -54.74
C VAL A 20 23.57 29.33 -53.48
N LEU A 21 22.29 29.73 -53.49
CA LEU A 21 21.37 29.44 -52.38
C LEU A 21 20.89 27.97 -52.32
N MET A 22 21.04 27.20 -53.42
CA MET A 22 20.60 25.80 -53.50
C MET A 22 21.71 24.78 -53.15
N VAL A 23 22.94 25.22 -52.88
CA VAL A 23 24.09 24.32 -52.58
C VAL A 23 24.20 23.97 -51.08
N PHE A 24 23.34 24.52 -50.20
CA PHE A 24 23.34 24.23 -48.75
C PHE A 24 22.04 23.58 -48.21
N ALA A 25 21.32 22.80 -49.02
CA ALA A 25 20.16 22.03 -48.54
C ALA A 25 20.10 20.59 -49.08
N GLY A 26 21.27 20.02 -49.43
CA GLY A 26 21.41 18.64 -49.90
C GLY A 26 22.27 17.79 -48.98
N GLY A 27 22.22 18.05 -47.67
CA GLY A 27 22.72 17.08 -46.69
C GLY A 27 21.89 15.81 -46.86
N SER A 28 22.49 14.75 -47.39
CA SER A 28 21.95 13.41 -47.29
C SER A 28 21.72 13.14 -45.82
N VAL A 29 20.48 13.29 -45.36
CA VAL A 29 20.06 12.75 -44.08
C VAL A 29 20.13 11.25 -44.30
N SER A 30 21.30 10.67 -44.02
CA SER A 30 21.38 9.26 -43.67
C SER A 30 20.24 9.07 -42.68
N SER A 31 19.27 8.24 -43.04
CA SER A 31 18.36 7.67 -42.06
C SER A 31 19.24 6.86 -41.11
N ALA A 32 19.87 7.55 -40.15
CA ALA A 32 20.42 6.94 -38.98
C ALA A 32 19.26 6.12 -38.43
N THR A 33 19.44 4.80 -38.42
CA THR A 33 18.56 3.90 -37.68
C THR A 33 18.28 4.58 -36.35
N PRO A 34 17.02 4.85 -35.97
CA PRO A 34 16.77 5.42 -34.66
C PRO A 34 17.44 4.49 -33.66
N ALA A 35 18.36 5.03 -32.85
CA ALA A 35 18.91 4.34 -31.70
C ALA A 35 17.75 3.67 -30.95
N PRO A 36 17.89 2.43 -30.45
CA PRO A 36 16.78 1.66 -29.91
C PRO A 36 16.05 2.54 -28.89
N SER A 37 14.87 3.04 -29.29
CA SER A 37 14.05 3.84 -28.39
C SER A 37 13.74 2.90 -27.24
N VAL A 38 14.29 3.19 -26.07
CA VAL A 38 14.10 2.35 -24.91
C VAL A 38 12.60 2.27 -24.67
N ASP A 39 12.01 1.13 -25.01
CA ASP A 39 10.57 0.96 -24.96
C ASP A 39 10.15 1.10 -23.50
N ARG A 40 9.47 2.21 -23.18
CA ARG A 40 9.04 2.53 -21.82
C ARG A 40 8.15 1.40 -21.27
N GLY A 41 7.42 0.71 -22.16
CA GLY A 41 6.68 -0.50 -21.84
C GLY A 41 7.59 -1.68 -21.46
N ALA A 42 8.66 -1.94 -22.21
CA ALA A 42 9.65 -2.98 -21.90
C ALA A 42 10.43 -2.71 -20.61
N LEU A 43 10.77 -1.46 -20.29
CA LEU A 43 11.39 -1.12 -19.01
C LEU A 43 10.47 -1.40 -17.82
N PHE A 44 9.21 -0.99 -17.93
CA PHE A 44 8.20 -1.28 -16.91
C PHE A 44 7.99 -2.80 -16.77
N TRP A 45 7.93 -3.52 -17.88
CA TRP A 45 7.81 -4.97 -17.86
C TRP A 45 9.01 -5.64 -17.19
N ASN A 46 10.23 -5.20 -17.49
CA ASN A 46 11.44 -5.75 -16.86
C ASN A 46 11.51 -5.54 -15.35
N SER A 47 10.97 -4.43 -14.83
CA SER A 47 10.92 -4.19 -13.38
C SER A 47 9.80 -4.94 -12.66
N THR A 48 8.77 -5.39 -13.39
CA THR A 48 7.57 -6.01 -12.81
C THR A 48 7.44 -7.51 -13.09
N LYS A 49 8.09 -8.06 -14.12
CA LYS A 49 7.95 -9.46 -14.57
C LYS A 49 8.20 -10.52 -13.49
N ASP A 50 9.09 -10.23 -12.54
CA ASP A 50 9.48 -11.14 -11.47
C ASP A 50 8.63 -10.93 -10.19
N SER A 51 7.73 -9.95 -10.18
CA SER A 51 6.82 -9.71 -9.06
C SER A 51 5.76 -10.82 -8.94
N ASN A 52 5.33 -11.05 -7.71
CA ASN A 52 4.22 -11.92 -7.31
C ASN A 52 2.98 -11.12 -6.87
N ASN A 53 3.00 -9.79 -7.01
CA ASN A 53 1.85 -8.93 -6.73
C ASN A 53 1.00 -8.72 -7.99
N ALA A 54 -0.27 -9.15 -7.95
CA ALA A 54 -1.20 -9.01 -9.06
C ALA A 54 -1.43 -7.55 -9.47
N ASP A 55 -1.44 -6.63 -8.50
CA ASP A 55 -1.79 -5.22 -8.71
C ASP A 55 -0.71 -4.50 -9.52
N MET A 56 0.56 -4.89 -9.36
CA MET A 56 1.67 -4.39 -10.19
C MET A 56 1.50 -4.74 -11.68
N PHE A 57 0.93 -5.91 -11.98
CA PHE A 57 0.64 -6.29 -13.36
C PHE A 57 -0.62 -5.62 -13.90
N GLN A 58 -1.56 -5.20 -13.05
CA GLN A 58 -2.76 -4.45 -13.47
C GLN A 58 -2.43 -3.07 -14.02
N GLU A 59 -1.31 -2.49 -13.57
CA GLU A 59 -0.89 -1.17 -13.99
C GLU A 59 -0.37 -1.13 -15.43
N TYR A 60 0.25 -2.22 -15.91
CA TYR A 60 0.77 -2.28 -17.28
C TYR A 60 -0.34 -2.10 -18.34
N PRO A 61 -1.46 -2.85 -18.34
CA PRO A 61 -2.56 -2.61 -19.29
C PRO A 61 -3.30 -1.28 -19.11
N ARG A 62 -3.22 -0.63 -17.93
CA ARG A 62 -3.78 0.72 -17.71
C ARG A 62 -2.98 1.79 -18.45
N GLN A 63 -1.65 1.72 -18.33
CA GLN A 63 -0.74 2.68 -18.96
C GLN A 63 -0.44 2.33 -20.43
N HIS A 64 -0.53 1.05 -20.79
CA HIS A 64 -0.26 0.52 -22.12
C HIS A 64 -1.37 -0.42 -22.62
N PRO A 65 -2.57 0.11 -22.93
CA PRO A 65 -3.73 -0.72 -23.35
C PRO A 65 -3.47 -1.62 -24.55
N ASN A 66 -2.67 -1.14 -25.51
CA ASN A 66 -2.25 -1.84 -26.73
C ASN A 66 -0.76 -2.27 -26.69
N GLY A 67 -0.15 -2.28 -25.50
CA GLY A 67 1.27 -2.64 -25.33
C GLY A 67 1.52 -4.12 -25.58
N GLY A 68 2.71 -4.46 -26.09
CA GLY A 68 3.08 -5.83 -26.47
C GLY A 68 2.97 -6.87 -25.34
N PHE A 69 3.10 -6.44 -24.07
CA PHE A 69 2.97 -7.32 -22.91
C PHE A 69 1.57 -7.33 -22.28
N ALA A 70 0.58 -6.62 -22.85
CA ALA A 70 -0.72 -6.44 -22.21
C ALA A 70 -1.49 -7.76 -22.11
N GLY A 71 -1.31 -8.66 -23.08
CA GLY A 71 -1.84 -10.03 -23.02
C GLY A 71 -1.20 -10.85 -21.90
N LEU A 72 0.13 -10.80 -21.77
CA LEU A 72 0.88 -11.51 -20.72
C LEU A 72 0.56 -10.98 -19.32
N ALA A 73 0.45 -9.66 -19.17
CA ALA A 73 0.02 -9.03 -17.92
C ALA A 73 -1.37 -9.50 -17.50
N ARG A 74 -2.35 -9.51 -18.42
CA ARG A 74 -3.72 -10.04 -18.16
C ARG A 74 -3.71 -11.50 -17.72
N LEU A 75 -2.91 -12.35 -18.36
CA LEU A 75 -2.77 -13.76 -17.97
C LEU A 75 -2.12 -13.91 -16.58
N LYS A 76 -1.09 -13.13 -16.28
CA LYS A 76 -0.42 -13.12 -14.98
C LYS A 76 -1.35 -12.62 -13.87
N ILE A 77 -2.13 -11.56 -14.11
CA ILE A 77 -3.17 -11.07 -13.18
C ILE A 77 -4.18 -12.18 -12.89
N LYS A 78 -4.71 -12.86 -13.92
CA LYS A 78 -5.66 -13.97 -13.74
C LYS A 78 -5.04 -15.09 -12.89
N LYS A 79 -3.79 -15.47 -13.17
CA LYS A 79 -3.08 -16.52 -12.41
C LYS A 79 -2.81 -16.11 -10.96
N LEU A 80 -2.33 -14.89 -10.72
CA LEU A 80 -2.02 -14.39 -9.37
C LEU A 80 -3.30 -14.15 -8.54
N LYS A 81 -4.38 -13.65 -9.17
CA LYS A 81 -5.67 -13.51 -8.50
C LYS A 81 -6.30 -14.86 -8.19
N ALA A 82 -6.27 -15.82 -9.12
CA ALA A 82 -6.72 -17.18 -8.85
C ALA A 82 -5.89 -17.84 -7.76
N ALA A 83 -4.55 -17.70 -7.78
CA ALA A 83 -3.67 -18.22 -6.74
C ALA A 83 -3.95 -17.56 -5.37
N ARG A 84 -4.19 -16.24 -5.34
CA ARG A 84 -4.60 -15.51 -4.12
C ARG A 84 -5.98 -15.98 -3.64
N GLN A 85 -6.94 -16.15 -4.52
CA GLN A 85 -8.27 -16.65 -4.18
C GLN A 85 -8.24 -18.08 -3.66
N LEU A 86 -7.41 -18.95 -4.24
CA LEU A 86 -7.17 -20.30 -3.75
C LEU A 86 -6.42 -20.31 -2.40
N ALA A 87 -5.48 -19.37 -2.20
CA ALA A 87 -4.77 -19.16 -0.93
C ALA A 87 -5.61 -18.43 0.15
N VAL A 88 -6.76 -17.87 -0.22
CA VAL A 88 -7.73 -17.23 0.71
C VAL A 88 -8.91 -18.18 0.97
N ALA A 89 -9.24 -19.08 0.03
CA ALA A 89 -10.31 -20.08 0.17
C ALA A 89 -9.92 -21.25 1.08
N GLU A 90 -8.63 -21.53 1.22
CA GLU A 90 -8.11 -22.26 2.38
C GLU A 90 -7.46 -21.20 3.27
N PRO A 91 -8.02 -20.85 4.46
CA PRO A 91 -7.25 -20.08 5.43
C PRO A 91 -5.91 -20.79 5.58
N PRO A 92 -4.76 -20.09 5.64
CA PRO A 92 -3.52 -20.78 5.87
C PRO A 92 -3.79 -21.65 7.09
N LYS A 93 -3.62 -22.96 6.93
CA LYS A 93 -3.33 -23.82 8.07
C LYS A 93 -1.93 -23.44 8.55
N GLN A 94 -1.72 -22.16 8.90
CA GLN A 94 -1.10 -21.83 10.15
C GLN A 94 -1.73 -22.84 11.10
N ALA A 95 -0.93 -23.83 11.48
CA ALA A 95 -1.24 -24.65 12.63
C ALA A 95 -1.77 -23.65 13.63
N ALA A 96 -3.08 -23.74 13.97
CA ALA A 96 -3.72 -22.85 14.92
C ALA A 96 -2.67 -22.62 15.99
N PRO A 97 -2.18 -21.37 16.20
CA PRO A 97 -0.99 -21.15 17.02
C PRO A 97 -1.27 -21.99 18.24
N LYS A 98 -0.49 -23.09 18.42
CA LYS A 98 -0.77 -24.10 19.44
C LYS A 98 -1.17 -23.26 20.61
N ALA A 99 -2.46 -23.32 21.02
CA ALA A 99 -3.01 -22.33 21.95
C ALA A 99 -1.90 -22.09 22.93
N ALA A 100 -1.38 -20.85 23.04
CA ALA A 100 -0.21 -20.61 23.86
C ALA A 100 -0.62 -21.01 25.28
N VAL A 101 -0.47 -22.30 25.56
CA VAL A 101 -0.83 -23.00 26.77
C VAL A 101 0.31 -22.55 27.63
N GLY A 102 0.09 -21.39 28.25
CA GLY A 102 0.96 -20.73 29.21
C GLY A 102 2.42 -21.15 29.12
N VAL A 103 3.11 -20.82 28.03
CA VAL A 103 4.55 -20.55 28.15
C VAL A 103 4.67 -19.13 28.67
N TYR A 104 4.05 -18.88 29.83
CA TYR A 104 4.57 -17.85 30.71
C TYR A 104 5.90 -18.44 31.17
N PRO A 105 7.04 -17.75 30.99
CA PRO A 105 8.23 -18.02 31.77
C PRO A 105 7.79 -18.24 33.22
N GLN A 106 8.05 -19.45 33.72
CA GLN A 106 7.80 -19.80 35.11
C GLN A 106 8.55 -18.77 35.96
N GLY A 107 7.86 -17.74 36.47
CA GLY A 107 8.52 -16.64 37.19
C GLY A 107 7.89 -15.26 37.09
N PHE A 108 6.96 -15.00 36.16
CA PHE A 108 6.32 -13.69 36.15
C PHE A 108 5.33 -13.52 37.30
N LYS A 109 5.64 -12.57 38.18
CA LYS A 109 4.79 -12.19 39.31
C LYS A 109 3.73 -11.19 38.86
N PRO A 110 2.55 -11.12 39.50
CA PRO A 110 1.60 -10.04 39.26
C PRO A 110 2.26 -8.65 39.29
N GLY A 111 1.92 -7.80 38.32
CA GLY A 111 2.51 -6.49 38.11
C GLY A 111 3.80 -6.46 37.29
N THR A 112 4.39 -7.62 36.96
CA THR A 112 5.57 -7.66 36.07
C THR A 112 5.18 -7.20 34.67
N THR A 113 6.03 -6.37 34.05
CA THR A 113 5.89 -5.98 32.64
C THR A 113 6.93 -6.67 31.77
N PHE A 114 6.55 -7.00 30.54
CA PHE A 114 7.43 -7.68 29.60
C PHE A 114 7.01 -7.41 28.14
N LYS A 115 7.90 -7.74 27.20
CA LYS A 115 7.64 -7.74 25.76
C LYS A 115 8.17 -9.04 25.18
N ASP A 116 7.41 -9.65 24.27
CA ASP A 116 7.84 -10.87 23.57
C ASP A 116 8.81 -10.57 22.41
N CYS A 117 8.79 -9.33 21.89
CA CYS A 117 9.68 -8.85 20.85
C CYS A 117 9.82 -7.31 20.90
N PRO A 118 10.82 -6.70 20.23
CA PRO A 118 11.01 -5.24 20.24
C PRO A 118 9.80 -4.43 19.76
N GLU A 119 9.13 -4.93 18.71
CA GLU A 119 7.95 -4.31 18.08
C GLU A 119 6.61 -4.78 18.70
N CYS A 120 6.66 -5.64 19.73
CA CYS A 120 5.46 -6.19 20.36
C CYS A 120 4.93 -5.24 21.46
N PRO A 121 3.62 -5.24 21.73
CA PRO A 121 3.04 -4.51 22.85
C PRO A 121 3.70 -4.85 24.19
N GLU A 122 3.83 -3.84 25.05
CA GLU A 122 4.18 -4.07 26.46
C GLU A 122 3.00 -4.73 27.18
N MET A 123 3.25 -5.88 27.78
CA MET A 123 2.27 -6.66 28.52
C MET A 123 2.48 -6.47 30.02
N VAL A 124 1.41 -6.56 30.81
CA VAL A 124 1.45 -6.59 32.27
C VAL A 124 0.72 -7.82 32.81
N VAL A 125 1.31 -8.49 33.80
CA VAL A 125 0.69 -9.66 34.45
C VAL A 125 -0.37 -9.22 35.45
N ILE A 126 -1.61 -9.62 35.20
CA ILE A 126 -2.77 -9.43 36.06
C ILE A 126 -2.94 -10.67 36.95
N PRO A 127 -3.09 -10.51 38.27
CA PRO A 127 -3.27 -11.66 39.18
C PRO A 127 -4.60 -12.38 38.93
N ALA A 128 -4.64 -13.66 39.34
CA ALA A 128 -5.92 -14.33 39.57
C ALA A 128 -6.68 -13.60 40.69
N GLY A 129 -8.01 -13.59 40.62
CA GLY A 129 -8.82 -12.92 41.62
C GLY A 129 -10.30 -12.89 41.27
N SER A 130 -11.04 -12.16 42.08
CA SER A 130 -12.45 -11.88 41.84
C SER A 130 -12.71 -10.38 41.98
N PHE A 131 -13.61 -9.86 41.18
CA PHE A 131 -14.01 -8.45 41.24
C PHE A 131 -15.49 -8.29 40.91
N ARG A 132 -16.05 -7.12 41.24
CA ARG A 132 -17.43 -6.75 40.90
C ARG A 132 -17.42 -6.04 39.55
N MET A 133 -18.07 -6.62 38.55
CA MET A 133 -18.22 -6.05 37.21
C MET A 133 -19.56 -5.31 37.09
N GLY A 134 -19.57 -4.16 36.44
CA GLY A 134 -20.74 -3.28 36.27
C GLY A 134 -20.63 -1.96 37.05
N GLY A 135 -21.66 -1.12 36.98
CA GLY A 135 -21.73 0.19 37.65
C GLY A 135 -21.81 0.11 39.18
N VAL A 136 -20.69 -0.19 39.85
CA VAL A 136 -20.62 -0.43 41.31
C VAL A 136 -21.03 0.75 42.18
N SER A 137 -20.93 1.98 41.66
CA SER A 137 -21.30 3.22 42.34
C SER A 137 -22.79 3.57 42.23
N GLY A 138 -23.61 2.71 41.61
CA GLY A 138 -25.05 2.93 41.43
C GLY A 138 -25.42 3.78 40.20
N GLY A 139 -24.44 4.43 39.57
CA GLY A 139 -24.58 5.05 38.25
C GLY A 139 -24.62 4.02 37.11
N GLY A 140 -24.53 4.51 35.88
CA GLY A 140 -24.45 3.69 34.67
C GLY A 140 -25.79 3.34 34.01
N GLY A 141 -25.71 2.99 32.73
CA GLY A 141 -26.85 2.55 31.92
C GLY A 141 -27.48 1.25 32.41
N SER A 142 -28.59 0.83 31.79
CA SER A 142 -29.21 -0.46 32.11
C SER A 142 -28.35 -1.66 31.70
N ASP A 143 -27.48 -1.47 30.70
CA ASP A 143 -26.50 -2.43 30.19
C ASP A 143 -25.28 -2.60 31.11
N GLU A 144 -25.01 -1.65 32.01
CA GLU A 144 -23.97 -1.75 33.03
C GLU A 144 -24.45 -2.51 34.29
N LYS A 145 -25.69 -3.02 34.29
CA LYS A 145 -26.37 -3.64 35.42
C LYS A 145 -26.88 -5.05 35.06
N PRO A 146 -27.06 -5.95 36.05
CA PRO A 146 -26.69 -5.78 37.45
C PRO A 146 -25.19 -5.99 37.69
N VAL A 147 -24.71 -5.39 38.77
CA VAL A 147 -23.36 -5.68 39.27
C VAL A 147 -23.28 -7.15 39.69
N HIS A 148 -22.31 -7.88 39.16
CA HIS A 148 -22.10 -9.29 39.49
C HIS A 148 -20.62 -9.59 39.75
N THR A 149 -20.36 -10.70 40.45
CA THR A 149 -18.98 -11.11 40.75
C THR A 149 -18.43 -11.93 39.60
N VAL A 150 -17.28 -11.51 39.07
CA VAL A 150 -16.51 -12.25 38.06
C VAL A 150 -15.29 -12.85 38.75
N ARG A 151 -14.99 -14.12 38.47
CA ARG A 151 -13.81 -14.83 38.96
C ARG A 151 -12.87 -15.17 37.81
N VAL A 152 -11.62 -14.72 37.92
CA VAL A 152 -10.53 -15.09 37.00
C VAL A 152 -9.61 -16.07 37.74
N PRO A 153 -9.67 -17.38 37.44
CA PRO A 153 -9.07 -18.41 38.27
C PRO A 153 -7.54 -18.52 38.15
N LYS A 154 -6.95 -17.91 37.13
CA LYS A 154 -5.51 -17.96 36.84
C LYS A 154 -5.00 -16.56 36.48
N PRO A 155 -3.74 -16.22 36.81
CA PRO A 155 -3.14 -15.00 36.30
C PRO A 155 -3.07 -15.06 34.77
N PHE A 156 -3.14 -13.89 34.14
CA PHE A 156 -2.99 -13.72 32.71
C PHE A 156 -2.25 -12.41 32.44
N ALA A 157 -1.85 -12.17 31.19
CA ALA A 157 -1.24 -10.90 30.79
C ALA A 157 -2.19 -10.13 29.87
N ALA A 158 -2.22 -8.81 30.02
CA ALA A 158 -2.96 -7.90 29.16
C ALA A 158 -2.03 -6.82 28.61
N GLY A 159 -2.38 -6.23 27.46
CA GLY A 159 -1.69 -5.05 26.95
C GLY A 159 -1.76 -3.95 28.01
N LYS A 160 -0.59 -3.40 28.38
CA LYS A 160 -0.51 -2.31 29.35
C LYS A 160 -1.10 -1.02 28.81
N PHE A 161 -1.06 -0.86 27.49
CA PHE A 161 -1.66 0.21 26.71
C PHE A 161 -2.50 -0.39 25.57
N GLU A 162 -3.34 0.41 24.93
CA GLU A 162 -3.90 0.05 23.63
C GLU A 162 -2.77 -0.21 22.62
N VAL A 163 -3.05 -1.06 21.62
CA VAL A 163 -2.07 -1.37 20.58
C VAL A 163 -1.71 -0.09 19.83
N ALA A 164 -0.42 0.24 19.78
CA ALA A 164 0.03 1.44 19.12
C ALA A 164 0.00 1.29 17.59
N ARG A 165 -0.19 2.39 16.87
CA ARG A 165 -0.19 2.41 15.39
C ARG A 165 1.09 1.84 14.79
N GLY A 166 2.24 2.07 15.43
CA GLY A 166 3.53 1.51 15.02
C GLY A 166 3.59 -0.02 15.17
N GLU A 167 3.08 -0.55 16.27
CA GLU A 167 3.03 -1.99 16.54
C GLU A 167 2.10 -2.70 15.54
N PHE A 168 0.93 -2.10 15.25
CA PHE A 168 0.04 -2.61 14.21
C PHE A 168 0.65 -2.53 12.81
N ALA A 169 1.41 -1.47 12.51
CA ALA A 169 2.13 -1.36 11.24
C ALA A 169 3.17 -2.47 11.06
N ALA A 170 3.89 -2.85 12.13
CA ALA A 170 4.82 -3.97 12.12
C ALA A 170 4.10 -5.29 11.82
N PHE A 171 2.94 -5.52 12.45
CA PHE A 171 2.07 -6.68 12.15
C PHE A 171 1.63 -6.73 10.68
N VAL A 172 1.15 -5.61 10.13
CA VAL A 172 0.70 -5.53 8.73
C VAL A 172 1.86 -5.78 7.76
N ASN A 173 3.04 -5.21 8.04
CA ASN A 173 4.23 -5.41 7.22
C ASN A 173 4.70 -6.88 7.22
N ALA A 174 4.61 -7.55 8.37
CA ALA A 174 5.04 -8.95 8.50
C ALA A 174 4.09 -9.95 7.84
N THR A 175 2.79 -9.65 7.80
CA THR A 175 1.75 -10.62 7.41
C THR A 175 1.07 -10.29 6.08
N GLY A 176 1.20 -9.05 5.60
CA GLY A 176 0.41 -8.54 4.48
C GLY A 176 -1.07 -8.37 4.83
N HIS A 177 -1.41 -8.21 6.12
CA HIS A 177 -2.79 -8.04 6.56
C HIS A 177 -3.47 -6.86 5.84
N GLY A 178 -4.70 -7.09 5.38
CA GLY A 178 -5.49 -6.10 4.66
C GLY A 178 -5.84 -4.90 5.53
N SER A 179 -6.21 -3.78 4.91
CA SER A 179 -6.57 -2.56 5.66
C SER A 179 -8.06 -2.50 6.03
N GLY A 180 -8.81 -3.59 5.81
CA GLY A 180 -10.27 -3.64 5.94
C GLY A 180 -11.01 -2.96 4.79
N ASP A 181 -12.34 -2.93 4.90
CA ASP A 181 -13.27 -2.37 3.90
C ASP A 181 -13.74 -0.94 4.22
N GLY A 182 -13.12 -0.28 5.20
CA GLY A 182 -13.54 1.05 5.64
C GLY A 182 -13.51 1.26 7.15
N CYS A 183 -13.92 2.44 7.58
CA CYS A 183 -14.08 2.78 8.99
C CYS A 183 -15.30 3.68 9.20
N TYR A 184 -15.93 3.57 10.36
CA TYR A 184 -16.89 4.58 10.81
C TYR A 184 -16.15 5.83 11.27
N VAL A 185 -16.37 6.94 10.58
CA VAL A 185 -15.74 8.23 10.88
C VAL A 185 -16.81 9.28 11.17
N TYR A 186 -16.50 10.18 12.09
CA TYR A 186 -17.36 11.33 12.38
C TYR A 186 -17.04 12.46 11.41
N ASN A 187 -18.02 12.89 10.62
CA ASN A 187 -17.84 13.93 9.60
C ASN A 187 -18.08 15.36 10.12
N GLY A 188 -18.28 15.51 11.44
CA GLY A 188 -18.65 16.78 12.07
C GLY A 188 -20.14 16.90 12.40
N SER A 189 -20.99 16.02 11.87
CA SER A 189 -22.42 15.96 12.23
C SER A 189 -22.88 14.55 12.62
N GLU A 190 -22.41 13.52 11.92
CA GLU A 190 -22.86 12.14 12.11
C GLU A 190 -21.70 11.15 11.94
N TRP A 191 -21.93 9.94 12.46
CA TRP A 191 -21.07 8.79 12.22
C TRP A 191 -21.49 8.10 10.93
N SER A 192 -20.58 8.03 9.96
CA SER A 192 -20.84 7.38 8.67
C SER A 192 -19.72 6.42 8.32
N GLN A 193 -20.08 5.32 7.64
CA GLN A 193 -19.11 4.36 7.14
C GLN A 193 -18.43 4.92 5.89
N ASP A 194 -17.12 5.05 5.94
CA ASP A 194 -16.31 5.50 4.80
C ASP A 194 -15.35 4.38 4.38
N GLY A 195 -15.59 3.83 3.19
CA GLY A 195 -14.78 2.77 2.59
C GLY A 195 -13.37 3.22 2.17
N SER A 196 -13.13 4.53 2.09
CA SER A 196 -11.80 5.07 1.82
C SER A 196 -10.93 5.15 3.07
N LYS A 197 -11.54 5.07 4.26
CA LYS A 197 -10.84 5.21 5.55
C LYS A 197 -10.36 3.88 6.09
N ASN A 198 -9.20 3.90 6.72
CA ASN A 198 -8.57 2.72 7.30
C ASN A 198 -7.56 3.16 8.37
N TRP A 199 -6.88 2.20 9.01
CA TRP A 199 -5.92 2.49 10.08
C TRP A 199 -4.78 3.45 9.68
N ARG A 200 -4.42 3.55 8.38
CA ARG A 200 -3.40 4.49 7.88
C ARG A 200 -3.94 5.90 7.61
N ASP A 201 -5.21 6.01 7.20
CA ASP A 201 -5.90 7.27 6.93
C ASP A 201 -7.32 7.19 7.51
N HIS A 202 -7.49 7.75 8.70
CA HIS A 202 -8.73 7.72 9.48
C HIS A 202 -9.24 9.13 9.82
N GLY A 203 -8.72 10.17 9.15
CA GLY A 203 -9.23 11.54 9.25
C GLY A 203 -8.68 12.40 10.38
N TYR A 204 -7.71 11.92 11.16
CA TYR A 204 -6.94 12.73 12.11
C TYR A 204 -5.47 12.30 12.17
N SER A 205 -4.62 13.12 12.77
CA SER A 205 -3.19 12.87 12.84
C SER A 205 -2.85 11.91 13.98
N GLN A 206 -2.09 10.86 13.68
CA GLN A 206 -1.53 9.92 14.66
C GLN A 206 -0.03 9.71 14.45
N THR A 207 0.70 9.71 15.55
CA THR A 207 2.08 9.24 15.66
C THR A 207 2.12 7.71 15.67
N GLY A 208 3.32 7.12 15.73
CA GLY A 208 3.48 5.68 15.90
C GLY A 208 3.13 5.18 17.31
N ARG A 209 2.99 6.07 18.30
CA ARG A 209 2.69 5.74 19.70
C ARG A 209 1.20 5.88 20.06
N ASP A 210 0.42 6.53 19.22
CA ASP A 210 -1.01 6.67 19.44
C ASP A 210 -1.72 5.33 19.16
N PRO A 211 -2.87 5.06 19.81
CA PRO A 211 -3.63 3.84 19.59
C PRO A 211 -4.03 3.67 18.13
N VAL A 212 -3.87 2.48 17.57
CA VAL A 212 -4.40 2.21 16.23
C VAL A 212 -5.93 2.29 16.24
N ALA A 213 -6.49 2.98 15.24
CA ALA A 213 -7.93 3.05 15.01
C ALA A 213 -8.30 2.36 13.69
N CYS A 214 -9.60 2.19 13.43
CA CYS A 214 -10.09 1.64 12.16
C CYS A 214 -9.53 0.25 11.84
N VAL A 215 -9.57 -0.63 12.85
CA VAL A 215 -9.21 -2.05 12.77
C VAL A 215 -10.44 -2.88 13.14
N ASN A 216 -10.80 -3.88 12.33
CA ASN A 216 -11.98 -4.75 12.50
C ASN A 216 -11.63 -6.20 12.18
#